data_AF-G7JM04-F1
#
_entry.id   AF-G7JM04-F1
#
_cell.length_a   1.000
_cell.length_b   1.000
_cell.length_c   1.000
_cell.angle_alpha   90.00
_cell.angle_beta   90.00
_cell.angle_gamma   90.00
#
_symmetry.space_group_name_H-M   'P 1'
#
loop_
_entity.id
_entity.type
_entity.pdbx_description
1 polymer ?
#
loop_
_entity_poly.entity_id
_entity_poly.type
_entity_poly.pdbx_seq_one_letter_code
_entity_poly.pdbx_strand_id
1 'polypeptide(L)' 'MAQILFYVYALLILFSPFLVARIMVVNPNNPCVTDADCQRYRHKLATRMVCNIGFCLMDFTHDPYAPSLP' A
#
# COMPACT_ATOMS: atom_id res chain seq x y z
N MET A 1 -19.41 -5.16 29.01
CA MET A 1 -18.16 -4.47 28.60
C MET A 1 -17.39 -5.22 27.50
N ALA A 2 -17.30 -6.56 27.54
CA ALA A 2 -16.59 -7.35 26.53
C ALA A 2 -17.15 -7.25 25.10
N GLN A 3 -18.47 -7.14 24.93
CA GLN A 3 -19.10 -7.05 23.60
C GLN A 3 -18.73 -5.76 22.86
N ILE A 4 -18.70 -4.62 23.54
CA ILE A 4 -18.34 -3.33 22.93
C ILE A 4 -16.89 -3.38 22.42
N LEU A 5 -15.98 -3.94 23.21
CA LEU A 5 -14.59 -4.14 22.79
C LEU A 5 -14.51 -5.03 21.53
N PHE A 6 -15.31 -6.09 21.45
CA PHE A 6 -15.35 -6.97 20.28
C PHE A 6 -15.77 -6.21 19.01
N TYR A 7 -16.81 -5.37 19.09
CA TYR A 7 -17.25 -4.55 17.95
C TYR A 7 -16.22 -3.50 17.54
N VAL A 8 -15.52 -2.89 18.50
CA VAL A 8 -14.44 -1.92 18.23
C VAL A 8 -13.28 -2.60 17.49
N TYR A 9 -12.84 -3.77 17.94
CA TYR A 9 -11.79 -4.53 17.24
C TYR A 9 -12.23 -5.00 15.85
N ALA A 10 -13.48 -5.46 15.71
CA ALA A 10 -14.02 -5.88 14.42
C ALA A 10 -14.06 -4.70 13.43
N LEU A 11 -14.50 -3.52 13.86
CA LEU A 11 -14.50 -2.30 13.06
C LEU A 11 -13.07 -1.88 12.68
N LEU A 12 -12.13 -1.88 13.63
CA LEU A 12 -10.74 -1.53 13.33
C LEU A 12 -10.13 -2.46 12.27
N ILE A 13 -10.39 -3.76 12.35
CA ILE A 13 -9.90 -4.72 11.34
C ILE A 13 -10.56 -4.47 9.98
N LEU A 14 -11.88 -4.26 9.95
CA LEU A 14 -12.64 -4.01 8.71
C LEU A 14 -12.24 -2.70 8.01
N PHE A 15 -11.96 -1.65 8.77
CA PHE A 15 -11.63 -0.33 8.24
C PHE A 15 -10.13 -0.06 8.10
N SER A 16 -9.26 -0.86 8.75
CA SER A 16 -7.80 -0.76 8.60
C SER A 16 -7.27 -0.83 7.16
N PRO A 17 -7.77 -1.71 6.25
CA PRO A 17 -7.25 -1.73 4.87
C PRO A 17 -7.54 -0.42 4.12
N PHE A 18 -8.68 0.24 4.40
CA PHE A 18 -9.03 1.53 3.80
C PHE A 18 -8.22 2.70 4.36
N LEU A 19 -7.64 2.56 5.55
CA LEU A 19 -6.80 3.59 6.15
C LEU A 19 -5.33 3.49 5.71
N VAL A 20 -4.87 2.34 5.20
CA VAL A 20 -3.44 2.00 5.08
C VAL A 20 -3.00 1.62 3.67
N ALA A 21 -3.89 1.41 2.70
CA ALA A 21 -3.52 0.95 1.34
C ALA A 21 -2.84 2.02 0.46
N ARG A 22 -1.76 2.64 0.95
CA ARG A 22 -0.86 3.49 0.15
C ARG A 22 0.26 2.71 -0.50
N ILE A 23 0.52 1.47 -0.05
CA ILE A 23 1.67 0.69 -0.47
C ILE A 23 1.22 -0.51 -1.32
N MET A 24 1.77 -0.63 -2.53
CA MET A 24 1.52 -1.77 -3.43
C MET A 24 2.82 -2.46 -3.85
N VAL A 25 2.76 -3.78 -3.95
CA VAL A 25 3.84 -4.57 -4.57
C VAL A 25 3.65 -4.56 -6.08
N VAL A 26 4.67 -4.11 -6.81
CA VAL A 26 4.55 -3.86 -8.25
C VAL A 26 4.80 -5.11 -9.08
N ASN A 27 5.77 -5.92 -8.67
CA ASN A 27 6.12 -7.14 -9.37
C ASN A 27 6.74 -8.15 -8.40
N PRO A 28 6.01 -9.22 -8.03
CA PRO A 28 6.55 -10.24 -7.16
C PRO A 28 7.61 -11.12 -7.82
N ASN A 29 7.74 -11.10 -9.16
CA ASN A 29 8.63 -11.97 -9.91
C ASN A 29 10.02 -11.37 -10.20
N ASN A 30 10.22 -10.09 -9.92
CA ASN A 30 11.51 -9.43 -10.15
C ASN A 30 12.04 -8.86 -8.84
N PRO A 31 12.97 -9.57 -8.16
CA PRO A 31 13.49 -9.11 -6.91
C PRO A 31 14.36 -7.87 -7.09
N CYS A 32 14.26 -6.91 -6.17
CA CYS A 32 15.09 -5.71 -6.16
C CYS A 32 16.23 -5.85 -5.13
N VAL A 33 17.34 -5.16 -5.36
CA VAL A 33 18.44 -5.03 -4.38
C VAL A 33 18.53 -3.59 -3.88
N THR A 34 18.19 -2.64 -4.74
CA THR A 34 18.27 -1.20 -4.46
C THR A 34 17.02 -0.47 -4.93
N ASP A 35 16.77 0.73 -4.39
CA ASP A 35 15.67 1.61 -4.82
C ASP A 35 15.77 1.99 -6.31
N ALA A 36 16.97 1.97 -6.89
CA ALA A 36 17.21 2.27 -8.29
C ALA A 36 16.60 1.20 -9.21
N ASP A 37 16.62 -0.07 -8.81
CA ASP A 37 16.04 -1.19 -9.58
C ASP A 37 14.53 -1.01 -9.77
N CYS A 38 13.89 -0.38 -8.79
CA CYS A 38 12.46 -0.11 -8.81
C CYS A 38 12.09 1.09 -9.67
N GLN A 39 12.99 2.04 -9.96
CA GLN A 39 12.66 3.26 -10.73
C GLN A 39 12.04 2.96 -12.09
N ARG A 40 12.36 1.81 -12.71
CA ARG A 40 11.79 1.38 -13.99
C ARG A 40 10.27 1.25 -13.96
N TYR A 41 9.68 0.91 -12.82
CA TYR A 41 8.23 0.76 -12.73
C TYR A 41 7.52 2.04 -12.32
N ARG A 42 8.21 3.17 -12.14
CA ARG A 42 7.64 4.38 -11.53
C ARG A 42 6.39 4.84 -12.27
N HIS A 43 5.26 4.83 -11.57
CA HIS A 43 3.99 5.35 -12.08
C HIS A 43 3.89 6.86 -11.82
N LYS A 44 3.18 7.61 -12.69
CA LYS A 44 3.02 9.08 -12.54
C LYS A 44 2.36 9.51 -11.22
N LEU A 45 1.62 8.59 -10.60
CA LEU A 45 0.87 8.82 -9.36
C LEU A 45 1.63 8.31 -8.12
N ALA A 46 2.76 7.62 -8.30
CA ALA A 46 3.57 7.12 -7.22
C ALA A 46 4.44 8.24 -6.64
N THR A 47 4.32 8.46 -5.34
CA THR A 47 5.14 9.41 -4.59
C THR A 47 6.56 8.91 -4.46
N ARG A 48 6.71 7.62 -4.16
CA ARG A 48 7.98 6.99 -3.90
C ARG A 48 7.96 5.54 -4.35
N MET A 49 9.14 5.09 -4.78
CA MET A 49 9.45 3.71 -5.09
C MET A 49 10.55 3.27 -4.15
N VAL A 50 10.36 2.16 -3.46
CA VAL A 50 11.31 1.66 -2.47
C VAL A 50 11.50 0.17 -2.67
N CYS A 51 12.74 -0.27 -2.59
CA CYS A 51 13.05 -1.69 -2.51
C CYS A 51 12.99 -2.13 -1.05
N ASN A 52 12.12 -3.08 -0.73
CA ASN A 52 12.00 -3.61 0.63
C ASN A 52 11.82 -5.12 0.60
N ILE A 53 12.64 -5.84 1.37
CA ILE A 53 12.61 -7.31 1.46
C ILE A 53 12.69 -7.98 0.08
N GLY A 54 13.46 -7.39 -0.84
CA GLY A 54 13.56 -7.89 -2.21
C GLY A 54 12.36 -7.57 -3.11
N PHE A 55 11.36 -6.80 -2.65
CA PHE A 55 10.21 -6.40 -3.45
C PHE A 55 10.19 -4.90 -3.72
N CYS A 56 9.84 -4.54 -4.96
CA CYS A 56 9.54 -3.15 -5.28
C CYS A 56 8.16 -2.77 -4.74
N LEU A 57 8.16 -1.81 -3.82
CA LEU A 57 6.98 -1.21 -3.23
C LEU A 57 6.75 0.18 -3.84
N MET A 58 5.52 0.43 -4.27
CA MET A 58 5.02 1.75 -4.65
C MET A 58 4.28 2.37 -3.49
N ASP A 59 4.63 3.60 -3.14
CA ASP A 59 3.88 4.43 -2.17
C ASP A 59 3.11 5.52 -2.92
N PHE A 60 1.78 5.53 -2.81
CA PHE A 60 0.89 6.50 -3.44
C PHE A 60 0.53 7.64 -2.48
N THR A 61 0.46 8.87 -3.00
CA THR A 61 0.07 10.04 -2.20
C THR A 61 -1.39 9.96 -1.76
N HIS A 62 -2.21 9.30 -2.59
CA HIS A 62 -3.65 9.11 -2.46
C HIS A 62 -3.95 7.63 -2.68
N ASP A 63 -5.02 7.12 -2.08
CA ASP A 63 -5.42 5.72 -2.24
C ASP A 63 -5.63 5.40 -3.73
N PRO A 64 -4.85 4.49 -4.34
CA PRO A 64 -4.98 4.11 -5.74
C PRO A 64 -6.29 3.39 -6.05
N TYR A 65 -7.03 2.94 -5.04
CA TYR A 65 -8.37 2.37 -5.16
C TYR A 65 -9.49 3.37 -4.90
N ALA A 66 -9.16 4.63 -4.56
CA ALA A 66 -10.18 5.67 -4.46
C ALA A 66 -10.79 5.89 -5.86
N PRO A 67 -12.12 5.86 -6.00
CA PRO A 67 -12.75 6.20 -7.26
C PRO A 67 -12.35 7.64 -7.63
N SER A 68 -11.83 7.82 -8.85
CA SER A 68 -11.64 9.14 -9.41
C SER A 68 -13.00 9.84 -9.46
N LEU A 69 -13.25 10.77 -8.55
CA LEU A 69 -14.41 11.64 -8.62
C LEU A 69 -14.29 12.50 -9.90
N PRO A 70 -15.37 12.60 -10.70
CA PRO A 70 -15.41 13.46 -11.88
C PRO A 70 -15.30 14.95 -11.53
#